data_AF-A0A967GXU0-F1
#
_entry.id   AF-A0A967GXU0-F1
#
_cell.length_a   1.000
_cell.length_b   1.000
_cell.length_c   1.000
_cell.angle_alpha   90.00
_cell.angle_beta   90.00
_cell.angle_gamma   90.00
#
_symmetry.space_group_name_H-M   'P 1'
#
loop_
_entity.id
_entity.type
_entity.pdbx_description
1 polymer ?
#
loop_
_entity_poly.entity_id
_entity_poly.type
_entity_poly.pdbx_seq_one_letter_code
_entity_poly.pdbx_strand_id
1 'polypeptide(L)'
;AHEPECGVRGDSRRSDETRVLVITSRVTLRRGARRVDMRTTVDNNVRNHRLRVAFPTGIRAEHACSSGHFTVDERPRVPARDRNG
;
A
#
# COMPACT_ATOMS: atom_id res chain seq x y z
N ALA A 1 26.99 19.04 0.78
CA ALA A 1 25.83 19.16 1.69
C ALA A 1 25.41 17.75 2.07
N HIS A 2 25.34 17.44 3.36
CA HIS A 2 25.00 16.11 3.85
C HIS A 2 23.50 15.85 3.63
N GLU A 3 23.17 14.81 2.86
CA GLU A 3 21.81 14.27 2.74
C GLU A 3 21.87 12.75 2.90
N PRO A 4 21.25 12.23 3.96
CA PRO A 4 20.45 11.03 3.78
C PRO A 4 19.17 11.09 4.65
N GLU A 5 18.20 10.23 4.33
CA GLU A 5 17.34 9.57 5.35
C GLU A 5 16.38 8.54 4.72
N CYS A 6 16.88 7.80 3.73
CA CYS A 6 16.18 6.84 2.84
C CYS A 6 15.81 7.45 1.48
N GLY A 7 16.70 7.23 0.50
CA GLY A 7 16.63 7.61 -0.91
C GLY A 7 17.89 8.36 -1.34
N VAL A 8 18.49 8.00 -2.47
CA VAL A 8 19.66 8.68 -3.04
C VAL A 8 19.19 9.66 -4.13
N ARG A 9 19.60 10.93 -4.05
CA ARG A 9 19.15 11.96 -5.01
C ARG A 9 19.80 11.73 -6.38
N GLY A 10 18.98 11.64 -7.44
CA GLY A 10 19.46 11.45 -8.82
C GLY A 10 19.81 10.01 -9.21
N ASP A 11 19.65 9.08 -8.27
CA ASP A 11 19.86 7.65 -8.48
C ASP A 11 18.56 6.92 -8.06
N SER A 12 18.03 6.03 -8.89
CA SER A 12 16.77 5.31 -8.61
C SER A 12 16.99 4.16 -7.62
N ARG A 13 17.66 4.46 -6.51
CA ARG A 13 18.19 3.50 -5.54
C ARG A 13 17.91 3.94 -4.10
N ARG A 14 17.75 2.96 -3.21
CA ARG A 14 17.64 3.16 -1.76
C ARG A 14 19.01 3.42 -1.13
N SER A 15 19.03 4.18 -0.04
CA SER A 15 20.25 4.34 0.76
C SER A 15 20.69 3.01 1.38
N ASP A 16 22.00 2.86 1.60
CA ASP A 16 22.57 1.74 2.35
C ASP A 16 22.39 1.91 3.88
N GLU A 17 22.10 3.12 4.35
CA GLU A 17 21.74 3.39 5.75
C GLU A 17 20.34 2.85 6.07
N THR A 18 20.23 2.05 7.12
CA THR A 18 18.96 1.48 7.60
C THR A 18 18.54 2.10 8.94
N ARG A 19 17.23 2.28 9.11
CA ARG A 19 16.62 2.70 10.38
C ARG A 19 15.45 1.81 10.74
N VAL A 20 15.17 1.69 12.04
CA VAL A 20 13.99 0.97 12.53
C VAL A 20 12.75 1.82 12.25
N LEU A 21 11.77 1.23 11.55
CA LEU A 21 10.46 1.81 11.30
C LEU A 21 9.41 1.07 12.12
N VAL A 22 8.86 1.71 13.15
CA VAL A 22 7.88 1.07 14.04
C VAL A 22 6.48 1.17 13.45
N ILE A 23 5.82 0.02 13.28
CA ILE A 23 4.46 -0.09 12.76
C ILE A 23 3.61 -0.82 13.79
N THR A 24 2.57 -0.18 14.29
CA THR A 24 1.61 -0.76 15.23
C THR A 24 0.24 -0.89 14.58
N SER A 25 -0.29 -2.12 14.51
CA SER A 25 -1.65 -2.37 14.00
C SER A 25 -2.57 -2.83 15.12
N ARG A 26 -3.67 -2.10 15.35
CA ARG A 26 -4.74 -2.52 16.27
C ARG A 26 -5.87 -3.12 15.45
N VAL A 27 -6.17 -4.40 15.71
CA VAL A 27 -7.23 -5.15 15.05
C VAL A 27 -8.40 -5.30 16.01
N THR A 28 -9.60 -4.92 15.59
CA THR A 28 -10.81 -4.92 16.43
C THR A 28 -11.93 -5.68 15.74
N LEU A 29 -12.53 -6.64 16.44
CA LEU A 29 -13.78 -7.29 16.07
C LEU A 29 -14.84 -6.95 17.12
N ARG A 30 -15.91 -6.26 16.72
CA ARG A 30 -17.03 -5.95 17.63
C ARG A 30 -18.05 -7.08 17.63
N ARG A 31 -18.72 -7.27 18.77
CA ARG A 31 -19.81 -8.27 18.90
C ARG A 31 -20.85 -8.06 17.80
N GLY A 32 -21.13 -9.12 17.03
CA GLY A 32 -22.12 -9.11 15.95
C GLY A 32 -21.68 -8.47 14.63
N ALA A 33 -20.48 -7.89 14.55
CA ALA A 33 -19.99 -7.30 13.31
C ALA A 33 -19.45 -8.37 12.34
N ARG A 34 -19.79 -8.26 11.05
CA ARG A 34 -19.18 -9.07 9.97
C ARG A 34 -17.88 -8.50 9.42
N ARG A 35 -17.46 -7.33 9.90
CA ARG A 35 -16.25 -6.61 9.49
C ARG A 35 -15.25 -6.55 10.63
N VAL A 36 -13.97 -6.68 10.29
CA VAL A 36 -12.84 -6.41 11.17
C VAL A 36 -12.35 -4.98 10.91
N ASP A 37 -12.17 -4.19 11.98
CA ASP A 37 -11.57 -2.87 11.90
C ASP A 37 -10.07 -2.94 12.18
N MET A 38 -9.28 -2.23 11.37
CA MET A 38 -7.84 -2.12 11.55
C MET A 38 -7.44 -0.65 11.65
N ARG A 39 -6.63 -0.32 12.66
CA ARG A 39 -5.98 0.99 12.80
C ARG A 39 -4.47 0.78 12.83
N THR A 40 -3.77 1.33 11.86
CA THR A 40 -2.31 1.26 11.75
C THR A 40 -1.71 2.62 12.09
N THR A 41 -0.76 2.65 13.01
CA THR A 41 0.07 3.81 13.34
C THR A 41 1.50 3.51 12.94
N VAL A 42 2.16 4.46 12.27
CA VAL A 42 3.54 4.36 11.82
C VAL A 42 4.33 5.51 12.41
N ASP A 43 5.44 5.21 13.08
CA ASP A 43 6.43 6.22 13.45
C ASP A 43 7.40 6.39 12.27
N ASN A 44 7.08 7.33 11.37
CA ASN A 44 7.76 7.42 10.07
C ASN A 44 9.04 8.28 10.12
N ASN A 45 10.18 7.61 10.30
CA ASN A 45 11.52 8.19 10.30
C ASN A 45 12.36 7.81 9.06
N VAL A 46 11.71 7.30 8.00
CA VAL A 46 12.31 6.81 6.75
C VAL A 46 11.68 7.59 5.59
N ARG A 47 12.48 8.12 4.66
CA ARG A 47 12.00 8.85 3.47
C ARG A 47 11.99 7.97 2.21
N ASN A 48 11.52 8.54 1.08
CA ASN A 48 11.50 7.97 -0.27
C ASN A 48 11.18 6.46 -0.35
N HIS A 49 10.11 6.06 0.33
CA HIS A 49 9.60 4.70 0.29
C HIS A 49 8.07 4.74 0.20
N ARG A 50 7.47 3.61 -0.18
CA ARG A 50 6.01 3.45 -0.22
C ARG A 50 5.61 2.27 0.65
N LEU A 51 4.96 2.55 1.78
CA LEU A 51 4.35 1.53 2.62
C LEU A 51 3.00 1.10 2.01
N ARG A 52 2.72 -0.20 1.98
CA ARG A 52 1.45 -0.78 1.51
C ARG A 52 1.03 -1.88 2.47
N VAL A 53 -0.28 -2.02 2.67
CA VAL A 53 -0.89 -3.22 3.24
C VAL A 53 -1.40 -4.12 2.12
N ALA A 54 -1.18 -5.42 2.24
CA ALA A 54 -1.66 -6.41 1.29
C ALA A 54 -2.73 -7.28 1.94
N PHE A 55 -3.83 -7.52 1.21
CA PHE A 55 -4.89 -8.44 1.61
C PHE A 55 -5.01 -9.53 0.52
N PRO A 56 -4.23 -10.62 0.61
CA PRO A 56 -4.33 -11.71 -0.36
C PRO A 56 -5.69 -12.39 -0.24
N THR A 57 -6.55 -12.24 -1.25
CA THR A 57 -7.94 -12.71 -1.19
C THR A 57 -8.14 -14.15 -1.64
N GLY A 58 -7.24 -14.68 -2.49
CA GLY A 58 -7.41 -16.00 -3.13
C GLY A 58 -8.55 -16.08 -4.16
N ILE A 59 -9.26 -14.98 -4.42
CA ILE A 59 -10.41 -14.93 -5.33
C ILE A 59 -9.91 -14.91 -6.78
N ARG A 60 -10.45 -15.80 -7.61
CA ARG A 60 -10.25 -15.78 -9.07
C ARG A 60 -11.34 -14.94 -9.71
N ALA A 61 -11.01 -13.71 -10.12
CA ALA A 61 -11.94 -12.80 -10.78
C ALA A 61 -11.23 -12.03 -11.90
N GLU A 62 -11.93 -11.72 -12.98
CA GLU A 62 -11.41 -10.92 -14.11
C GLU A 62 -11.42 -9.42 -13.82
N HIS A 63 -12.35 -8.98 -12.98
CA HIS A 63 -12.58 -7.57 -12.64
C HIS A 63 -12.50 -7.35 -11.12
N ALA A 64 -12.27 -6.09 -10.73
CA ALA A 64 -12.39 -5.60 -9.37
C ALA A 64 -13.31 -4.37 -9.34
N CYS A 65 -14.16 -4.29 -8.33
CA CYS A 65 -15.03 -3.14 -8.09
C CYS A 65 -14.30 -2.13 -7.19
N SER A 66 -14.37 -0.84 -7.52
CA SER A 66 -13.81 0.25 -6.72
C SER A 66 -14.82 1.37 -6.54
N SER A 67 -14.79 2.06 -5.39
CA SER A 67 -15.68 3.19 -5.14
C SER A 67 -15.21 4.41 -5.95
N GLY A 68 -16.08 4.91 -6.82
CA GLY A 68 -15.90 6.17 -7.54
C GLY A 68 -16.71 7.32 -6.93
N HIS A 69 -16.83 8.43 -7.64
CA HIS A 69 -17.68 9.56 -7.22
C HIS A 69 -19.16 9.19 -7.43
N PHE A 70 -19.80 8.70 -6.37
CA PHE A 70 -21.20 8.21 -6.41
C PHE A 70 -21.43 7.02 -7.36
N THR A 71 -20.36 6.30 -7.73
CA THR A 71 -20.40 5.12 -8.60
C THR A 71 -19.67 3.94 -7.98
N VAL A 72 -19.96 2.75 -8.49
CA VAL A 72 -19.13 1.56 -8.31
C VAL A 72 -18.49 1.25 -9.66
N ASP A 73 -17.19 1.50 -9.76
CA ASP A 73 -16.43 1.32 -11.00
C ASP A 73 -15.92 -0.10 -11.08
N GLU A 74 -16.27 -0.83 -12.14
CA GLU A 74 -15.66 -2.12 -12.47
C GLU A 74 -14.42 -1.93 -13.34
N ARG A 75 -13.31 -2.56 -12.95
CA ARG A 75 -12.02 -2.43 -13.65
C ARG A 75 -11.38 -3.80 -13.86
N PRO A 76 -10.75 -4.06 -15.01
CA PRO A 76 -10.05 -5.32 -15.24
C PRO A 76 -8.88 -5.47 -14.27
N ARG A 77 -8.66 -6.70 -13.78
CA ARG A 77 -7.57 -7.02 -12.85
C ARG A 77 -6.19 -6.86 -13.50
N VAL A 78 -6.14 -7.14 -14.80
CA VAL A 78 -4.92 -7.03 -15.61
C VAL A 78 -4.99 -5.71 -16.37
N PRO A 79 -3.94 -4.87 -16.33
CA PRO A 79 -3.88 -3.67 -17.14
C PRO A 79 -4.09 -3.99 -18.62
N ALA A 80 -4.76 -3.09 -19.34
CA ALA A 80 -4.80 -3.18 -20.80
C ALA A 80 -3.35 -3.12 -21.32
N ARG A 81 -2.99 -4.06 -22.20
CA ARG A 81 -1.73 -3.98 -22.94
C ARG A 81 -1.76 -2.75 -23.81
N ASP A 82 -0.65 -2.02 -23.87
CA ASP A 82 -0.54 -0.93 -24.82
C ASP A 82 -0.27 -1.50 -26.22
N ARG A 83 -0.15 -0.63 -27.23
CA ARG A 83 0.13 -1.05 -28.62
C ARG A 83 1.46 -1.81 -28.76
N ASN A 84 2.36 -1.65 -27.79
CA ASN A 84 3.71 -2.21 -27.80
C ASN A 84 3.88 -3.39 -26.82
N GLY A 85 2.83 -3.78 -26.07
CA GLY A 85 2.76 -5.03 -25.32
C GLY A 85 2.59 -4.85 -23.82
#